data_AF-A0A3M1C1I1-F1
#
_entry.id   AF-A0A3M1C1I1-F1
#
_cell.length_a   1.000
_cell.length_b   1.000
_cell.length_c   1.000
_cell.angle_alpha   90.00
_cell.angle_beta   90.00
_cell.angle_gamma   90.00
#
_symmetry.space_group_name_H-M   'P 1'
#
loop_
_entity.id
_entity.type
_entity.pdbx_description
1 polymer ?
#
loop_
_entity_poly.entity_id
_entity_poly.type
_entity_poly.pdbx_seq_one_letter_code
_entity_poly.pdbx_strand_id
1 'polypeptide(L)'
;MKSKGGKTLFPINPSNKSFVRSYLLALVFLISIALGITWLLSFFREDISYLNIKVMMKSMKNKLEFYLSHDPSWSYTSQAKENKLSFQCLKSKSCFQEQSQKHPFFVIKDEEGKTVYSSLKKSQGFNAFLEPCSTFQHDRSLGNNKCPFRYEFFWVPRCFPSKEKCKNSRIEVHGNLLINGQSQFPLKSSEYKIRVLR
;
A
#
# COMPACT_ATOMS: atom_id res chain seq x y z
N MET A 1 2.32 -71.56 -51.37
CA MET A 1 3.29 -71.34 -50.28
C MET A 1 2.59 -70.58 -49.15
N LYS A 2 2.35 -71.21 -47.99
CA LYS A 2 1.67 -70.59 -46.83
C LYS A 2 2.73 -70.19 -45.80
N SER A 3 2.90 -68.88 -45.58
CA SER A 3 3.75 -68.32 -44.52
C SER A 3 3.02 -68.42 -43.18
N LYS A 4 3.57 -69.19 -42.23
CA LYS A 4 3.11 -69.22 -40.84
C LYS A 4 4.01 -68.28 -40.03
N GLY A 5 3.51 -67.08 -39.74
CA GLY A 5 4.14 -66.13 -38.82
C GLY A 5 4.02 -66.62 -37.37
N GLY A 6 5.14 -67.06 -36.80
CA GLY A 6 5.26 -67.35 -35.38
C GLY A 6 5.26 -66.06 -34.57
N LYS A 7 4.22 -65.83 -33.76
CA LYS A 7 4.20 -64.79 -32.74
C LYS A 7 5.02 -65.28 -31.54
N THR A 8 6.23 -64.75 -31.37
CA THR A 8 7.00 -64.86 -30.13
C THR A 8 6.32 -64.03 -29.05
N LEU A 9 5.47 -64.68 -28.26
CA LEU A 9 4.99 -64.17 -26.97
C LEU A 9 6.15 -64.30 -25.97
N PHE A 10 6.85 -63.20 -25.72
CA PHE A 10 7.78 -63.13 -24.59
C PHE A 10 6.98 -63.24 -23.28
N PRO A 11 7.22 -64.26 -22.44
CA PRO A 11 6.55 -64.36 -21.16
C PRO A 11 7.04 -63.23 -20.24
N ILE A 12 6.15 -62.30 -19.92
CA ILE A 12 6.40 -61.28 -18.90
C ILE A 12 6.47 -62.00 -17.55
N ASN A 13 7.68 -62.12 -17.01
CA ASN A 13 7.95 -62.71 -15.71
C ASN A 13 7.09 -62.01 -14.63
N PRO A 14 6.23 -62.74 -13.88
CA PRO A 14 5.32 -62.16 -12.90
C PRO A 14 6.03 -61.39 -11.76
N SER A 15 7.33 -61.65 -11.54
CA SER A 15 8.19 -60.90 -10.61
C SER A 15 8.29 -59.39 -10.96
N ASN A 16 8.24 -59.03 -12.24
CA ASN A 16 8.35 -57.62 -12.67
C ASN A 16 7.07 -56.81 -12.42
N LYS A 17 5.89 -57.45 -12.30
CA LYS A 17 4.63 -56.73 -12.07
C LYS A 17 4.55 -56.13 -10.67
N SER A 18 5.11 -56.83 -9.68
CA SER A 18 5.22 -56.33 -8.30
C SER A 18 6.16 -55.14 -8.21
N PHE A 19 7.33 -55.23 -8.86
CA PHE A 19 8.31 -54.15 -8.90
C PHE A 19 7.77 -52.88 -9.59
N VAL A 20 7.13 -53.02 -10.75
CA VAL A 20 6.55 -51.89 -11.50
C VAL A 20 5.40 -51.23 -10.71
N ARG A 21 4.57 -52.02 -10.01
CA ARG A 21 3.47 -51.48 -9.19
C ARG A 21 4.01 -50.67 -7.99
N SER A 22 5.03 -51.17 -7.30
CA SER A 22 5.66 -50.45 -6.19
C SER A 22 6.34 -49.16 -6.64
N TYR A 23 7.00 -49.17 -7.81
CA TYR A 23 7.61 -47.97 -8.40
C TYR A 23 6.56 -46.91 -8.78
N LEU A 24 5.45 -47.32 -9.39
CA LEU A 24 4.35 -46.40 -9.72
C LEU A 24 3.71 -45.78 -8.47
N LEU A 25 3.51 -46.56 -7.41
CA LEU A 25 2.98 -46.04 -6.15
C LEU A 25 3.93 -45.03 -5.49
N ALA A 26 5.24 -45.29 -5.52
CA ALA A 26 6.24 -44.36 -5.01
C ALA A 26 6.25 -43.04 -5.81
N LEU A 27 6.13 -43.11 -7.15
CA LEU A 27 6.03 -41.92 -8.01
C LEU A 27 4.78 -41.09 -7.72
N VAL A 28 3.62 -41.72 -7.58
CA VAL A 28 2.37 -41.03 -7.24
C VAL A 28 2.47 -40.35 -5.88
N PHE A 29 3.11 -41.01 -4.91
CA PHE A 29 3.34 -40.45 -3.58
C PHE A 29 4.27 -39.23 -3.63
N LEU A 30 5.37 -39.30 -4.38
CA LEU A 30 6.30 -38.17 -4.57
C LEU A 30 5.63 -36.98 -5.26
N ILE A 31 4.81 -37.23 -6.30
CA ILE A 31 4.06 -36.18 -6.99
C ILE A 31 3.05 -35.53 -6.03
N SER A 32 2.35 -36.32 -5.23
CA SER A 32 1.37 -35.82 -4.25
C SER A 32 2.03 -34.93 -3.19
N ILE A 33 3.22 -35.30 -2.71
CA ILE A 33 4.00 -34.48 -1.79
C ILE A 33 4.45 -33.18 -2.46
N ALA A 34 4.97 -33.24 -3.69
CA ALA A 34 5.43 -32.06 -4.41
C ALA A 34 4.29 -31.06 -4.69
N LEU A 35 3.10 -31.58 -5.06
CA LEU A 35 1.90 -30.78 -5.22
C LEU A 35 1.44 -30.18 -3.89
N GLY A 36 1.47 -30.95 -2.80
CA GLY A 36 1.16 -30.45 -1.46
C GLY A 36 2.08 -29.30 -1.02
N ILE A 37 3.39 -29.44 -1.23
CA ILE A 37 4.38 -28.40 -0.90
C ILE A 37 4.15 -27.14 -1.73
N THR A 38 3.92 -27.27 -3.04
CA THR A 38 3.66 -26.10 -3.91
C THR A 38 2.36 -25.39 -3.57
N TRP A 39 1.32 -26.13 -3.18
CA TRP A 39 0.06 -25.55 -2.68
C TRP A 39 0.26 -24.78 -1.37
N LEU A 40 0.98 -25.40 -0.42
CA LEU A 40 1.31 -24.80 0.87
C LEU A 40 2.16 -23.52 0.71
N LEU A 41 3.17 -23.55 -0.17
CA LEU A 41 4.02 -22.39 -0.48
C LEU A 41 3.24 -21.25 -1.12
N SER A 42 2.23 -21.56 -1.94
CA SER A 42 1.36 -20.56 -2.56
C SER A 42 0.45 -19.89 -1.53
N PHE A 43 -0.10 -20.67 -0.60
CA PHE A 43 -0.92 -20.17 0.50
C PHE A 43 -0.13 -19.21 1.42
N PHE A 44 1.09 -19.60 1.83
CA PHE A 44 1.93 -18.73 2.67
C PHE A 44 2.39 -17.44 1.96
N ARG A 45 2.51 -17.44 0.63
CA ARG A 45 2.92 -16.24 -0.13
C ARG A 45 1.88 -15.11 -0.06
N GLU A 46 0.59 -15.44 -0.11
CA GLU A 46 -0.47 -14.43 -0.09
C GLU A 46 -0.61 -13.78 1.29
N ASP A 47 -0.63 -14.58 2.37
CA ASP A 47 -0.78 -14.07 3.73
C ASP A 47 0.44 -13.26 4.21
N ILE A 48 1.66 -13.69 3.87
CA ILE A 48 2.89 -12.94 4.20
C ILE A 48 2.92 -11.60 3.47
N SER A 49 2.47 -11.57 2.21
CA SER A 49 2.38 -10.31 1.45
C SER A 49 1.41 -9.33 2.12
N TYR A 50 0.24 -9.80 2.54
CA TYR A 50 -0.77 -8.96 3.19
C TYR A 50 -0.33 -8.44 4.57
N LEU A 51 0.33 -9.26 5.38
CA LEU A 51 0.91 -8.84 6.66
C LEU A 51 2.01 -7.78 6.46
N ASN A 52 2.91 -8.00 5.51
CA ASN A 52 3.96 -7.04 5.18
C ASN A 52 3.38 -5.69 4.73
N ILE A 53 2.33 -5.71 3.91
CA ILE A 53 1.57 -4.51 3.54
C ILE A 53 1.07 -3.78 4.78
N LYS A 54 0.35 -4.44 5.69
CA LYS A 54 -0.16 -3.80 6.91
C LYS A 54 0.93 -3.17 7.79
N VAL A 55 2.07 -3.84 7.94
CA VAL A 55 3.20 -3.31 8.71
C VAL A 55 3.79 -2.07 8.05
N MET A 56 3.99 -2.09 6.73
CA MET A 56 4.44 -0.93 5.95
C MET A 56 3.46 0.23 6.05
N MET A 57 2.15 -0.04 5.97
CA MET A 57 1.10 0.97 6.15
C MET A 57 1.21 1.66 7.50
N LYS A 58 1.37 0.88 8.57
CA LYS A 58 1.48 1.41 9.93
C LYS A 58 2.74 2.25 10.10
N SER A 59 3.88 1.79 9.57
CA SER A 59 5.15 2.52 9.63
C SER A 59 5.05 3.87 8.93
N MET A 60 4.50 3.90 7.72
CA MET A 60 4.34 5.14 6.96
C MET A 60 3.33 6.08 7.58
N LYS A 61 2.21 5.54 8.11
CA LYS A 61 1.27 6.32 8.92
C LYS A 61 2.01 6.99 10.08
N ASN A 62 2.76 6.23 10.89
CA ASN A 62 3.50 6.78 12.03
C ASN A 62 4.52 7.85 11.60
N LYS A 63 5.22 7.64 10.48
CA LYS A 63 6.19 8.60 9.94
C LYS A 63 5.51 9.92 9.54
N LEU A 64 4.34 9.86 8.93
CA LEU A 64 3.58 11.05 8.56
C LEU A 64 2.95 11.73 9.77
N GLU A 65 2.43 10.96 10.73
CA GLU A 65 1.96 11.50 12.00
C GLU A 65 3.09 12.20 12.76
N PHE A 66 4.32 11.67 12.71
CA PHE A 66 5.51 12.33 13.23
C PHE A 66 5.72 13.69 12.55
N TYR A 67 5.82 13.77 11.22
CA TYR A 67 6.05 15.06 10.55
C TYR A 67 4.92 16.09 10.76
N LEU A 68 3.68 15.62 10.92
CA LEU A 68 2.54 16.50 11.18
C LEU A 68 2.44 16.97 12.64
N SER A 69 3.06 16.25 13.58
CA SER A 69 3.09 16.59 15.01
C SER A 69 4.39 17.22 15.47
N HIS A 70 5.47 17.08 14.69
CA HIS A 70 6.79 17.63 15.00
C HIS A 70 6.89 19.11 14.61
N ASP A 71 7.20 19.98 15.58
CA ASP A 71 7.16 21.44 15.43
C ASP A 71 8.02 21.97 14.25
N PRO A 72 9.29 21.55 14.07
CA PRO A 72 10.11 21.95 12.92
C PRO A 72 9.51 21.58 11.56
N SER A 73 9.12 20.31 11.38
CA SER A 73 8.50 19.82 10.15
C SER A 73 7.17 20.52 9.86
N TRP A 74 6.40 20.80 10.90
CA TRP A 74 5.15 21.55 10.78
C TRP A 74 5.39 23.00 10.35
N SER A 75 6.43 23.65 10.86
CA SER A 75 6.81 25.01 10.46
C SER A 75 7.08 25.10 8.96
N TYR A 76 7.93 24.20 8.42
CA TYR A 76 8.19 24.13 6.98
C TYR A 76 6.95 23.77 6.16
N THR A 77 6.15 22.83 6.66
CA THR A 77 4.88 22.41 6.03
C THR A 77 3.90 23.58 5.92
N SER A 78 3.71 24.35 6.99
CA SER A 78 2.77 25.47 7.03
C SER A 78 3.19 26.67 6.15
N GLN A 79 4.49 26.82 5.89
CA GLN A 79 5.06 27.90 5.10
C GLN A 79 5.30 27.53 3.62
N ALA A 80 5.14 26.25 3.27
CA ALA A 80 5.31 25.78 1.89
C ALA A 80 4.41 26.58 0.93
N LYS A 81 4.97 27.00 -0.22
CA LYS A 81 4.27 27.82 -1.22
C LYS A 81 2.98 27.15 -1.69
N GLU A 82 3.02 25.84 -1.83
CA GLU A 82 1.92 24.97 -2.24
C GLU A 82 0.77 24.97 -1.22
N ASN A 83 1.09 25.17 0.06
CA ASN A 83 0.10 25.24 1.12
C ASN A 83 -0.27 26.70 1.48
N LYS A 84 0.35 27.71 0.86
CA LYS A 84 0.22 29.11 1.27
C LYS A 84 -1.23 29.62 1.21
N LEU A 85 -1.94 29.39 0.11
CA LEU A 85 -3.35 29.80 -0.04
C LEU A 85 -4.23 29.09 1.00
N SER A 86 -3.99 27.80 1.16
CA SER A 86 -4.60 26.90 2.15
C SER A 86 -4.38 27.35 3.60
N PHE A 87 -3.22 27.91 3.96
CA PHE A 87 -2.97 28.42 5.31
C PHE A 87 -3.33 29.91 5.48
N GLN A 88 -3.40 30.69 4.41
CA GLN A 88 -3.88 32.08 4.46
C GLN A 88 -5.36 32.17 4.84
N CYS A 89 -6.19 31.24 4.36
CA CYS A 89 -7.59 31.19 4.75
C CYS A 89 -7.76 30.83 6.25
N LEU A 90 -6.90 29.97 6.79
CA LEU A 90 -6.83 29.66 8.23
C LEU A 90 -6.43 30.88 9.07
N LYS A 91 -5.42 31.66 8.61
CA LYS A 91 -4.96 32.89 9.27
C LYS A 91 -6.04 33.97 9.28
N SER A 92 -6.73 34.16 8.15
CA SER A 92 -7.83 35.14 8.01
C SER A 92 -9.16 34.65 8.60
N LYS A 93 -9.23 33.38 9.03
CA LYS A 93 -10.44 32.70 9.53
C LYS A 93 -11.59 32.62 8.52
N SER A 94 -11.31 32.86 7.25
CA SER A 94 -12.30 32.82 6.15
C SER A 94 -12.72 31.39 5.79
N CYS A 95 -11.84 30.40 5.95
CA CYS A 95 -12.12 29.00 5.63
C CYS A 95 -13.13 28.30 6.56
N PHE A 96 -13.55 28.95 7.63
CA PHE A 96 -14.52 28.39 8.57
C PHE A 96 -15.97 28.73 8.24
N GLN A 97 -16.19 29.59 7.23
CA GLN A 97 -17.54 29.95 6.75
C GLN A 97 -18.19 28.81 5.98
N GLU A 98 -17.40 27.90 5.40
CA GLU A 98 -17.86 26.65 4.77
C GLU A 98 -17.05 25.48 5.37
N GLN A 99 -17.52 24.90 6.48
CA GLN A 99 -16.85 23.83 7.26
C GLN A 99 -16.54 22.52 6.51
N SER A 100 -16.57 22.52 5.17
CA SER A 100 -16.57 21.32 4.34
C SER A 100 -15.70 21.41 3.09
N GLN A 101 -15.02 22.54 2.84
CA GLN A 101 -14.08 22.60 1.72
C GLN A 101 -12.86 21.72 2.01
N LYS A 102 -12.83 20.55 1.38
CA LYS A 102 -11.64 19.71 1.32
C LYS A 102 -10.59 20.49 0.55
N HIS A 103 -9.42 20.66 1.14
CA HIS A 103 -8.27 21.23 0.44
C HIS A 103 -7.41 20.08 -0.10
N PRO A 104 -7.47 19.78 -1.41
CA PRO A 104 -6.78 18.65 -2.00
C PRO A 104 -5.27 18.90 -2.18
N PHE A 105 -4.84 20.16 -2.08
CA PHE A 105 -3.44 20.55 -2.20
C PHE A 105 -2.80 20.57 -0.81
N PHE A 106 -1.90 19.61 -0.61
CA PHE A 106 -1.18 19.43 0.64
C PHE A 106 0.21 18.86 0.39
N VAL A 107 1.21 19.58 0.87
CA VAL A 107 2.61 19.17 0.89
C VAL A 107 3.05 19.00 2.33
N ILE A 108 3.76 17.92 2.64
CA ILE A 108 4.38 17.69 3.95
C ILE A 108 5.90 17.79 3.77
N LYS A 109 6.53 18.57 4.64
CA LYS A 109 7.98 18.78 4.69
C LYS A 109 8.59 18.10 5.91
N ASP A 110 9.85 17.67 5.80
CA ASP A 110 10.65 17.24 6.95
C ASP A 110 11.23 18.44 7.72
N GLU A 111 12.04 18.16 8.73
CA GLU A 111 12.72 19.15 9.57
C GLU A 111 13.80 19.96 8.84
N GLU A 112 14.24 19.51 7.66
CA GLU A 112 15.14 20.25 6.77
C GLU A 112 14.42 20.98 5.62
N GLY A 113 13.09 20.94 5.59
CA GLY A 113 12.27 21.58 4.57
C GLY A 113 12.23 20.84 3.22
N LYS A 114 12.71 19.61 3.14
CA LYS A 114 12.57 18.75 1.96
C LYS A 114 11.16 18.17 1.90
N THR A 115 10.72 17.84 0.69
CA THR A 115 9.38 17.32 0.46
C THR A 115 9.32 15.83 0.79
N VAL A 116 8.56 15.47 1.82
CA VAL A 116 8.26 14.08 2.17
C VAL A 116 7.04 13.58 1.39
N TYR A 117 6.02 14.43 1.26
CA TYR A 117 4.80 14.12 0.53
C TYR A 117 4.31 15.35 -0.23
N SER A 118 3.72 15.12 -1.41
CA SER A 118 3.06 16.17 -2.19
C SER A 118 1.86 15.60 -2.94
N SER A 119 0.67 16.13 -2.69
CA SER A 119 -0.53 15.74 -3.43
C SER A 119 -0.52 16.19 -4.90
N LEU A 120 0.39 17.10 -5.28
CA LEU A 120 0.59 17.52 -6.67
C LEU A 120 1.26 16.44 -7.52
N LYS A 121 2.02 15.54 -6.89
CA LYS A 121 2.76 14.48 -7.57
C LYS A 121 1.93 13.20 -7.64
N LYS A 122 0.78 13.25 -8.33
CA LYS A 122 -0.20 12.15 -8.40
C LYS A 122 0.36 10.84 -8.96
N SER A 123 1.40 10.90 -9.78
CA SER A 123 2.05 9.70 -10.31
C SER A 123 3.04 9.08 -9.33
N GLN A 124 3.50 9.79 -8.30
CA GLN A 124 4.52 9.24 -7.39
C GLN A 124 3.90 8.27 -6.39
N GLY A 125 4.66 7.22 -6.07
CA GLY A 125 4.30 6.24 -5.07
C GLY A 125 5.44 5.97 -4.11
N PHE A 126 5.28 4.89 -3.36
CA PHE A 126 6.27 4.40 -2.42
C PHE A 126 6.55 2.93 -2.71
N ASN A 127 7.82 2.55 -2.60
CA ASN A 127 8.24 1.16 -2.67
C ASN A 127 7.97 0.44 -1.31
N ALA A 128 8.35 -0.84 -1.22
CA ALA A 128 8.21 -1.60 0.02
C ALA A 128 9.12 -1.11 1.18
N PHE A 129 10.10 -0.27 0.89
CA PHE A 129 10.99 0.34 1.88
C PHE A 129 10.55 1.76 2.27
N LEU A 130 9.35 2.19 1.84
CA LEU A 130 8.80 3.53 2.05
C LEU A 130 9.63 4.65 1.41
N GLU A 131 10.42 4.31 0.40
CA GLU A 131 11.16 5.28 -0.38
C GLU A 131 10.28 5.79 -1.52
N PRO A 132 10.31 7.11 -1.81
CA PRO A 132 9.63 7.67 -2.96
C PRO A 132 10.09 6.99 -4.25
N CYS A 133 9.14 6.65 -5.11
CA CYS A 133 9.44 6.07 -6.41
C CYS A 133 8.57 6.69 -7.50
N SER A 134 9.00 6.54 -8.75
CA SER A 134 8.60 7.43 -9.86
C SER A 134 7.13 7.29 -10.29
N THR A 135 6.60 6.06 -10.36
CA THR A 135 5.27 5.84 -10.96
C THR A 135 4.47 4.77 -10.21
N PHE A 136 3.53 5.20 -9.37
CA PHE A 136 2.39 4.41 -8.93
C PHE A 136 1.47 4.16 -10.11
N GLN A 137 1.25 2.89 -10.43
CA GLN A 137 0.25 2.47 -11.40
C GLN A 137 -0.92 1.88 -10.62
N HIS A 138 -2.13 2.33 -10.93
CA HIS A 138 -3.33 1.79 -10.28
C HIS A 138 -3.77 0.47 -10.92
N ASP A 139 -3.39 0.25 -12.18
CA ASP A 139 -3.72 -0.94 -12.96
C ASP A 139 -2.61 -2.00 -12.84
N ARG A 140 -3.00 -3.20 -12.40
CA ARG A 140 -2.13 -4.39 -12.30
C ARG A 140 -1.63 -4.87 -13.67
N SER A 141 -2.36 -4.57 -14.75
CA SER A 141 -2.05 -5.07 -16.10
C SER A 141 -0.74 -4.50 -16.68
N LEU A 142 -0.29 -3.34 -16.17
CA LEU A 142 0.88 -2.62 -16.68
C LEU A 142 2.22 -3.06 -16.04
N GLY A 143 2.20 -4.09 -15.20
CA GLY A 143 3.38 -4.91 -14.86
C GLY A 143 4.47 -4.25 -14.01
N ASN A 144 4.39 -2.97 -13.67
CA ASN A 144 5.47 -2.28 -12.94
C ASN A 144 5.13 -2.07 -11.46
N ASN A 145 5.28 -3.13 -10.66
CA ASN A 145 5.08 -3.13 -9.20
C ASN A 145 6.20 -2.41 -8.40
N LYS A 146 6.98 -1.51 -9.02
CA LYS A 146 8.04 -0.76 -8.31
C LYS A 146 7.49 0.22 -7.28
N CYS A 147 6.26 0.69 -7.48
CA CYS A 147 5.53 1.60 -6.60
C CYS A 147 4.16 1.02 -6.25
N PRO A 148 4.09 0.00 -5.39
CA PRO A 148 2.82 -0.66 -5.08
C PRO A 148 1.89 0.20 -4.21
N PHE A 149 2.40 1.29 -3.61
CA PHE A 149 1.66 2.12 -2.66
C PHE A 149 1.60 3.58 -3.09
N ARG A 150 0.47 4.24 -2.82
CA ARG A 150 0.35 5.69 -2.89
C ARG A 150 -0.56 6.19 -1.78
N TYR A 151 -0.18 7.31 -1.19
CA TYR A 151 -1.02 7.99 -0.22
C TYR A 151 -1.72 9.18 -0.85
N GLU A 152 -2.96 9.43 -0.45
CA GLU A 152 -3.71 10.62 -0.80
C GLU A 152 -4.17 11.29 0.47
N PHE A 153 -3.53 12.41 0.80
CA PHE A 153 -3.90 13.27 1.92
C PHE A 153 -4.69 14.48 1.44
N PHE A 154 -5.69 14.84 2.23
CA PHE A 154 -6.37 16.12 2.18
C PHE A 154 -6.58 16.59 3.62
N TRP A 155 -6.82 17.89 3.80
CA TRP A 155 -7.10 18.44 5.11
C TRP A 155 -8.38 19.27 5.09
N VAL A 156 -8.99 19.41 6.27
CA VAL A 156 -10.23 20.15 6.50
C VAL A 156 -10.03 21.11 7.68
N PRO A 157 -10.40 22.39 7.55
CA PRO A 157 -10.40 23.33 8.66
C PRO A 157 -11.50 22.97 9.67
N ARG A 158 -11.16 22.94 10.97
CA ARG A 158 -12.11 22.71 12.08
C ARG A 158 -12.05 23.85 13.10
N CYS A 159 -13.20 24.24 13.65
CA CYS A 159 -13.29 25.15 14.80
C CYS A 159 -13.73 24.40 16.05
N PHE A 160 -13.02 24.59 17.15
CA PHE A 160 -13.36 23.96 18.43
C PHE A 160 -13.47 24.96 19.59
N PRO A 161 -14.59 25.03 20.32
CA PRO A 161 -15.92 24.52 19.99
C PRO A 161 -16.60 25.39 18.91
N SER A 162 -17.49 24.78 18.13
CA SER A 162 -18.18 25.32 16.94
C SER A 162 -19.14 26.50 17.22
N LYS A 163 -18.63 27.67 17.62
CA LYS A 163 -19.47 28.87 17.77
C LYS A 163 -18.83 30.09 17.12
N GLU A 164 -19.53 30.63 16.10
CA GLU A 164 -19.52 31.93 15.39
C GLU A 164 -18.22 32.75 15.25
N LYS A 165 -17.30 32.68 16.20
CA LYS A 165 -15.96 33.27 16.17
C LYS A 165 -14.96 32.14 16.39
N CYS A 166 -14.35 31.64 15.32
CA CYS A 166 -13.33 30.60 15.42
C CYS A 166 -12.14 31.10 16.25
N LYS A 167 -12.13 30.77 17.55
CA LYS A 167 -11.05 31.10 18.48
C LYS A 167 -9.95 30.05 18.46
N ASN A 168 -10.32 28.77 18.32
CA ASN A 168 -9.36 27.68 18.16
C ASN A 168 -9.55 27.02 16.79
N SER A 169 -8.80 27.50 15.81
CA SER A 169 -8.63 26.87 14.51
C SER A 169 -7.76 25.62 14.62
N ARG A 170 -8.23 24.50 14.08
CA ARG A 170 -7.48 23.26 13.90
C ARG A 170 -7.57 22.81 12.45
N ILE A 171 -6.65 21.94 12.05
CA ILE A 171 -6.82 21.15 10.83
C ILE A 171 -7.09 19.71 11.23
N GLU A 172 -7.99 19.07 10.49
CA GLU A 172 -8.12 17.62 10.48
C GLU A 172 -7.46 17.13 9.19
N VAL A 173 -6.46 16.25 9.30
CA VAL A 173 -5.82 15.64 8.14
C VAL A 173 -6.43 14.25 7.95
N HIS A 174 -6.92 14.02 6.73
CA HIS A 174 -7.44 12.74 6.29
C HIS A 174 -6.48 12.14 5.27
N GLY A 175 -6.34 10.83 5.30
CA GLY A 175 -5.49 10.10 4.37
C GLY A 175 -6.18 8.86 3.86
N ASN A 176 -5.94 8.54 2.60
CA ASN A 176 -6.26 7.24 2.02
C ASN A 176 -4.97 6.60 1.53
N LEU A 177 -4.86 5.29 1.72
CA LEU A 177 -3.86 4.49 1.03
C LEU A 177 -4.48 3.83 -0.20
N LEU A 178 -3.79 3.97 -1.31
CA LEU A 178 -4.03 3.26 -2.55
C LEU A 178 -2.97 2.17 -2.71
N ILE A 179 -3.41 0.96 -3.06
CA ILE A 179 -2.56 -0.18 -3.36
C ILE A 179 -2.79 -0.56 -4.82
N ASN A 180 -1.73 -0.90 -5.56
CA ASN A 180 -1.85 -1.27 -6.97
C ASN A 180 -2.86 -2.43 -7.17
N GLY A 181 -3.86 -2.20 -8.02
CA GLY A 181 -4.97 -3.11 -8.30
C GLY A 181 -5.80 -3.52 -7.09
N GLN A 182 -5.92 -2.66 -6.08
CA GLN A 182 -6.83 -2.86 -4.94
C GLN A 182 -7.56 -1.58 -4.54
N SER A 183 -8.61 -1.77 -3.74
CA SER A 183 -9.48 -0.79 -3.10
C SER A 183 -8.72 0.26 -2.28
N GLN A 184 -9.35 1.42 -2.06
CA GLN A 184 -8.82 2.46 -1.19
C GLN A 184 -8.99 2.06 0.28
N PHE A 185 -7.93 2.17 1.07
CA PHE A 185 -7.97 1.91 2.51
C PHE A 185 -7.94 3.24 3.26
N PRO A 186 -9.02 3.60 3.99
CA PRO A 186 -9.04 4.83 4.77
C PRO A 186 -8.03 4.74 5.90
N LEU A 187 -7.18 5.75 6.03
CA LEU A 187 -6.39 5.97 7.24
C LEU A 187 -7.30 6.69 8.24
N LYS A 188 -7.30 6.25 9.50
CA LYS A 188 -8.01 6.98 10.58
C LYS A 188 -7.57 8.44 10.55
N SER A 189 -8.52 9.37 10.53
CA SER A 189 -8.23 10.79 10.55
C SER A 189 -7.58 11.17 11.87
N SER A 190 -6.67 12.14 11.81
CA SER A 190 -5.97 12.68 12.96
C SER A 190 -6.16 14.19 12.96
N GLU A 191 -6.58 14.73 14.11
CA GLU A 191 -6.73 16.16 14.32
C GLU A 191 -5.41 16.76 14.81
N TYR A 192 -4.95 17.81 14.14
CA TYR A 192 -3.73 18.51 14.52
C TYR A 192 -4.06 19.95 14.89
N LYS A 193 -3.59 20.36 16.08
CA LYS A 193 -3.71 21.74 16.52
C LYS A 193 -2.76 22.58 15.66
N ILE A 194 -3.32 23.50 14.88
CA ILE A 194 -2.50 24.46 14.15
C ILE A 194 -1.89 25.40 15.18
N ARG A 195 -0.57 25.30 15.41
CA ARG A 195 0.18 26.44 15.93
C ARG A 195 0.31 27.42 14.79
N VAL A 196 -0.65 28.35 14.70
CA VAL A 196 -0.48 29.51 13.83
C VAL A 196 0.66 30.31 14.46
N LEU A 197 1.87 30.17 13.91
CA LEU A 197 2.96 31.12 14.16
C LEU A 197 2.41 32.48 13.72
N ARG A 198 2.14 33.33 14.72
CA ARG A 198 1.65 34.69 14.53
C ARG A 198 2.75 35.54 13.94
#